data_AF-A0A2S7X5S3-F1
#
_entry.id   AF-A0A2S7X5S3-F1
#
_cell.length_a   1.000
_cell.length_b   1.000
_cell.length_c   1.000
_cell.angle_alpha   90.00
_cell.angle_beta   90.00
_cell.angle_gamma   90.00
#
_symmetry.space_group_name_H-M   'P 1'
#
loop_
_entity.id
_entity.type
_entity.pdbx_description
1 polymer ?
#
loop_
_entity_poly.entity_id
_entity_poly.type
_entity_poly.pdbx_seq_one_letter_code
_entity_poly.pdbx_strand_id
1 'polypeptide(L)'
;AGNIIESTATSTHTVDTSADAGTVTVADITADDVINAVESGQTIAVTGTATGGDISENDVVTMTINGTDYQTTVDENGNWSVDVAGNDLANDTEFEVSVASTDAAGNTTNSTATSTHTVDLVADAGTVTVADITEDDVINAAESGQTIAVIGTAIGGDISENDVVTMTINGT
;
A
#
# COMPACT_ATOMS: atom_id res chain seq x y z
N ALA A 1 29.41 59.42 56.13
CA ALA A 1 29.74 58.08 55.61
C ALA A 1 28.44 57.31 55.46
N GLY A 2 28.27 56.58 54.34
CA GLY A 2 27.15 55.66 54.14
C GLY A 2 26.09 56.18 53.16
N ASN A 3 26.32 55.99 51.87
CA ASN A 3 25.25 55.69 50.93
C ASN A 3 25.57 54.33 50.32
N ILE A 4 24.71 53.34 50.56
CA ILE A 4 24.75 52.06 49.85
C ILE A 4 23.95 52.29 48.57
N ILE A 5 24.58 52.07 47.42
CA ILE A 5 23.88 51.96 46.14
C ILE A 5 23.62 50.48 45.93
N GLU A 6 22.36 50.07 46.01
CA GLU A 6 21.94 48.78 45.45
C GLU A 6 21.75 48.95 43.95
N SER A 7 22.38 48.08 43.19
CA SER A 7 22.17 47.96 41.75
C SER A 7 21.69 46.54 41.48
N THR A 8 20.46 46.42 41.01
CA THR A 8 19.85 45.16 40.62
C THR A 8 19.74 45.09 39.11
N ALA A 9 20.09 43.94 38.54
CA ALA A 9 19.81 43.60 37.15
C ALA A 9 18.84 42.43 37.12
N THR A 10 17.86 42.49 36.22
CA THR A 10 16.88 41.42 36.01
C THR A 10 17.15 40.78 34.64
N SER A 11 17.18 39.46 34.60
CA SER A 11 17.19 38.67 33.37
C SER A 11 15.88 37.90 33.29
N THR A 12 15.28 37.86 32.10
CA THR A 12 14.09 37.07 31.79
C THR A 12 14.47 35.95 30.83
N HIS A 13 13.95 34.75 31.06
CA HIS A 13 14.00 33.63 30.13
C HIS A 13 12.62 32.97 30.07
N THR A 14 12.34 32.28 28.97
CA THR A 14 11.20 31.38 28.83
C THR A 14 11.64 29.94 29.04
N VAL A 15 10.71 29.07 29.39
CA VAL A 15 10.95 27.63 29.55
C VAL A 15 9.96 26.91 28.65
N ASP A 16 10.50 26.04 27.81
CA ASP A 16 9.76 25.10 26.99
C ASP A 16 10.45 23.74 27.11
N THR A 17 9.69 22.71 27.43
CA THR A 17 10.21 21.38 27.81
C THR A 17 9.44 20.24 27.15
N SER A 18 8.64 20.52 26.14
CA SER A 18 7.82 19.53 25.46
C SER A 18 7.51 19.94 24.04
N ALA A 19 7.67 19.00 23.12
CA ALA A 19 7.10 19.09 21.77
C ALA A 19 5.75 18.35 21.73
N ASP A 20 4.84 18.85 20.90
CA ASP A 20 3.49 18.34 20.71
C ASP A 20 3.44 17.37 19.53
N ALA A 21 2.96 16.15 19.78
CA ALA A 21 2.74 15.18 18.70
C ALA A 21 1.55 15.63 17.81
N GLY A 22 1.70 15.47 16.50
CA GLY A 22 0.62 15.61 15.53
C GLY A 22 -0.05 14.28 15.16
N THR A 23 -0.70 14.28 13.99
CA THR A 23 -1.44 13.16 13.41
C THR A 23 -0.71 12.63 12.18
N VAL A 24 -0.50 11.32 12.14
CA VAL A 24 0.02 10.60 10.97
C VAL A 24 -1.07 9.70 10.42
N THR A 25 -1.16 9.58 9.10
CA THR A 25 -2.03 8.63 8.42
C THR A 25 -1.25 7.89 7.35
N VAL A 26 -1.68 6.69 7.03
CA VAL A 26 -1.19 5.89 5.90
C VAL A 26 -2.40 5.64 5.01
N ALA A 27 -2.27 5.88 3.71
CA ALA A 27 -3.30 5.53 2.74
C ALA A 27 -3.32 4.01 2.51
N ASP A 28 -4.37 3.52 1.86
CA ASP A 28 -4.47 2.14 1.41
C ASP A 28 -3.20 1.73 0.65
N ILE A 29 -2.75 0.50 0.88
CA ILE A 29 -1.59 -0.04 0.16
C ILE A 29 -2.09 -0.50 -1.21
N THR A 30 -1.61 0.16 -2.27
CA THR A 30 -2.20 0.11 -3.62
C THR A 30 -3.61 0.72 -3.66
N ALA A 31 -4.39 0.48 -4.73
CA ALA A 31 -5.68 1.14 -4.90
C ALA A 31 -6.83 0.47 -4.14
N ASP A 32 -6.64 -0.77 -3.70
CA ASP A 32 -7.68 -1.62 -3.10
C ASP A 32 -7.28 -2.21 -1.75
N ASP A 33 -6.13 -1.79 -1.19
CA ASP A 33 -5.57 -2.29 0.07
C ASP A 33 -5.23 -3.80 0.04
N VAL A 34 -4.96 -4.30 -1.17
CA VAL A 34 -4.55 -5.68 -1.42
C VAL A 34 -3.28 -5.69 -2.25
N ILE A 35 -2.27 -6.43 -1.81
CA ILE A 35 -1.11 -6.76 -2.65
C ILE A 35 -1.43 -8.00 -3.47
N ASN A 36 -1.51 -7.85 -4.79
CA ASN A 36 -1.66 -8.95 -5.72
C ASN A 36 -0.33 -9.53 -6.23
N ALA A 37 -0.39 -10.62 -6.99
CA ALA A 37 0.79 -11.29 -7.54
C ALA A 37 1.67 -10.35 -8.39
N VAL A 38 1.06 -9.45 -9.16
CA VAL A 38 1.76 -8.52 -10.04
C VAL A 38 2.41 -7.39 -9.25
N GLU A 39 1.74 -6.87 -8.22
CA GLU A 39 2.25 -5.83 -7.33
C GLU A 39 3.37 -6.34 -6.42
N SER A 40 3.29 -7.59 -5.95
CA SER A 40 4.35 -8.20 -5.14
C SER A 40 5.72 -8.24 -5.83
N GLY A 41 5.74 -8.17 -7.17
CA GLY A 41 6.95 -8.11 -7.99
C GLY A 41 7.41 -6.69 -8.36
N GLN A 42 6.74 -5.64 -7.88
CA GLN A 42 6.97 -4.24 -8.24
C GLN A 42 7.48 -3.41 -7.07
N THR A 43 7.85 -2.16 -7.37
CA THR A 43 7.99 -1.10 -6.36
C THR A 43 6.65 -0.41 -6.20
N ILE A 44 6.16 -0.30 -4.97
CA ILE A 44 4.88 0.31 -4.62
C ILE A 44 5.16 1.58 -3.82
N ALA A 45 4.50 2.68 -4.18
CA ALA A 45 4.57 3.90 -3.39
C ALA A 45 3.63 3.78 -2.18
N VAL A 46 4.20 3.76 -0.98
CA VAL A 46 3.44 3.88 0.27
C VAL A 46 3.31 5.36 0.58
N THR A 47 2.07 5.83 0.77
CA THR A 47 1.76 7.26 0.91
C THR A 47 0.93 7.53 2.16
N GLY A 48 0.89 8.78 2.58
CA GLY A 48 0.15 9.18 3.76
C GLY A 48 0.25 10.67 4.03
N THR A 49 -0.22 11.08 5.21
CA THR A 49 -0.10 12.47 5.69
C THR A 49 0.53 12.51 7.07
N ALA A 50 1.13 13.65 7.41
CA ALA A 50 1.65 13.97 8.72
C ALA A 50 1.42 15.46 8.98
N THR A 51 0.53 15.80 9.92
CA THR A 51 0.12 17.20 10.18
C THR A 51 -0.21 17.45 11.65
N GLY A 52 -0.15 18.72 12.08
CA GLY A 52 -0.49 19.13 13.45
C GLY A 52 0.63 18.92 14.45
N GLY A 53 0.44 19.40 15.68
CA GLY A 53 1.52 19.45 16.68
C GLY A 53 2.71 20.25 16.15
N ASP A 54 3.91 19.75 16.42
CA ASP A 54 5.17 20.25 15.88
C ASP A 54 5.61 19.58 14.57
N ILE A 55 4.73 18.82 13.91
CA ILE A 55 5.06 18.25 12.58
C ILE A 55 5.29 19.37 11.57
N SER A 56 6.42 19.30 10.87
CA SER A 56 6.84 20.29 9.88
C SER A 56 7.39 19.67 8.58
N GLU A 57 7.46 20.47 7.52
CA GLU A 57 8.15 20.08 6.28
C GLU A 57 9.58 19.63 6.59
N ASN A 58 10.03 18.55 5.96
CA ASN A 58 11.32 17.89 6.16
C ASN A 58 11.45 17.07 7.45
N ASP A 59 10.39 16.95 8.27
CA ASP A 59 10.38 15.94 9.33
C ASP A 59 10.54 14.56 8.74
N VAL A 60 11.32 13.72 9.42
CA VAL A 60 11.71 12.40 8.91
C VAL A 60 10.61 11.41 9.20
N VAL A 61 10.13 10.74 8.15
CA VAL A 61 9.20 9.62 8.23
C VAL A 61 9.97 8.32 8.11
N THR A 62 9.73 7.39 9.03
CA THR A 62 10.39 6.08 9.07
C THR A 62 9.38 4.97 9.24
N MET A 63 9.68 3.81 8.66
CA MET A 63 8.93 2.57 8.84
C MET A 63 9.86 1.38 8.58
N THR A 64 9.55 0.24 9.21
CA THR A 64 10.24 -1.02 8.95
C THR A 64 9.19 -2.00 8.42
N ILE A 65 9.41 -2.54 7.22
CA ILE A 65 8.48 -3.45 6.54
C ILE A 65 9.26 -4.71 6.16
N ASN A 66 8.83 -5.87 6.64
CA ASN A 66 9.51 -7.16 6.46
C ASN A 66 10.99 -7.11 6.91
N GLY A 67 11.30 -6.30 7.93
CA GLY A 67 12.65 -6.09 8.44
C GLY A 67 13.55 -5.17 7.60
N THR A 68 13.03 -4.57 6.52
CA THR A 68 13.71 -3.53 5.74
C THR A 68 13.30 -2.15 6.24
N ASP A 69 14.28 -1.28 6.50
CA ASP A 69 14.03 0.10 6.91
C ASP A 69 13.80 1.00 5.68
N TYR A 70 12.70 1.74 5.72
CA TYR A 70 12.32 2.72 4.72
C TYR A 70 12.23 4.12 5.35
N GLN A 71 12.62 5.13 4.57
CA GLN A 71 12.67 6.52 5.04
C GLN A 71 12.28 7.50 3.93
N THR A 72 11.55 8.54 4.32
CA THR A 72 11.25 9.72 3.50
C THR A 72 11.09 10.94 4.41
N THR A 73 10.60 12.05 3.85
CA THR A 73 10.31 13.28 4.59
C THR A 73 8.91 13.79 4.30
N VAL A 74 8.34 14.52 5.25
CA VAL A 74 7.08 15.26 5.06
C VAL A 74 7.28 16.41 4.07
N ASP A 75 6.40 16.53 3.07
CA ASP A 75 6.42 17.62 2.09
C ASP A 75 5.77 18.92 2.64
N GLU A 76 5.81 20.00 1.84
CA GLU A 76 5.28 21.32 2.23
C GLU A 76 3.76 21.32 2.51
N ASN A 77 3.04 20.31 2.02
CA ASN A 77 1.60 20.16 2.16
C ASN A 77 1.24 19.16 3.27
N GLY A 78 2.22 18.61 3.98
CA GLY A 78 2.02 17.58 5.01
C GLY A 78 1.84 16.17 4.44
N ASN A 79 2.21 15.92 3.18
CA ASN A 79 2.14 14.59 2.58
C ASN A 79 3.48 13.85 2.63
N TRP A 80 3.31 12.54 2.61
CA TRP A 80 4.27 11.47 2.56
C TRP A 80 4.42 10.65 1.28
N SER A 81 5.61 10.28 0.81
CA SER A 81 5.73 9.12 -0.09
C SER A 81 7.07 8.42 0.02
N VAL A 82 7.07 7.09 0.05
CA VAL A 82 8.28 6.27 -0.02
C VAL A 82 8.04 5.05 -0.92
N ASP A 83 9.02 4.77 -1.78
CA ASP A 83 9.03 3.61 -2.65
C ASP A 83 9.43 2.36 -1.85
N VAL A 84 8.53 1.38 -1.76
CA VAL A 84 8.67 0.13 -1.00
C VAL A 84 8.68 -1.06 -1.96
N ALA A 85 9.48 -2.08 -1.67
CA ALA A 85 9.43 -3.32 -2.44
C ALA A 85 8.09 -4.03 -2.18
N GLY A 86 7.33 -4.34 -3.23
CA GLY A 86 6.07 -5.08 -3.13
C GLY A 86 6.25 -6.46 -2.47
N ASN A 87 7.44 -7.06 -2.60
CA ASN A 87 7.77 -8.30 -1.88
C ASN A 87 7.78 -8.10 -0.36
N ASP A 88 8.25 -6.95 0.14
CA ASP A 88 8.22 -6.68 1.59
C ASP A 88 6.78 -6.53 2.07
N LEU A 89 5.94 -5.80 1.33
CA LEU A 89 4.50 -5.68 1.62
C LEU A 89 3.75 -7.02 1.51
N ALA A 90 4.16 -7.91 0.61
CA ALA A 90 3.57 -9.24 0.50
C ALA A 90 3.91 -10.17 1.68
N ASN A 91 5.00 -9.89 2.41
CA ASN A 91 5.47 -10.70 3.53
C ASN A 91 5.23 -10.05 4.91
N ASP A 92 4.79 -8.79 4.93
CA ASP A 92 4.48 -8.05 6.14
C ASP A 92 3.23 -7.18 5.94
N THR A 93 2.13 -7.60 6.55
CA THR A 93 0.79 -7.02 6.33
C THR A 93 0.38 -6.00 7.40
N GLU A 94 1.28 -5.67 8.33
CA GLU A 94 1.06 -4.67 9.36
C GLU A 94 2.38 -3.98 9.73
N PHE A 95 2.47 -2.67 9.58
CA PHE A 95 3.67 -1.90 9.94
C PHE A 95 3.33 -0.56 10.60
N GLU A 96 4.24 -0.08 11.45
CA GLU A 96 4.14 1.25 12.06
C GLU A 96 4.96 2.27 11.26
N VAL A 97 4.34 3.42 10.99
CA VAL A 97 5.01 4.63 10.50
C VAL A 97 5.23 5.56 11.67
N SER A 98 6.45 6.07 11.82
CA SER A 98 6.83 7.06 12.84
C SER A 98 7.40 8.31 12.17
N VAL A 99 6.89 9.47 12.58
CA VAL A 99 7.37 10.79 12.19
C VAL A 99 8.01 11.46 13.40
N ALA A 100 9.28 11.84 13.28
CA ALA A 100 10.02 12.53 14.34
C ALA A 100 10.04 14.04 14.08
N SER A 101 9.60 14.80 15.07
CA SER A 101 9.46 16.27 15.01
C SER A 101 10.26 16.95 16.12
N THR A 102 10.73 18.16 15.86
CA THR A 102 11.50 18.96 16.83
C THR A 102 10.96 20.37 16.89
N ASP A 103 10.58 20.85 18.07
CA ASP A 103 10.10 22.21 18.27
C ASP A 103 11.25 23.25 18.19
N ALA A 104 10.90 24.54 18.29
CA ALA A 104 11.88 25.62 18.26
C ALA A 104 12.83 25.66 19.48
N ALA A 105 12.44 25.02 20.60
CA ALA A 105 13.26 24.89 21.80
C ALA A 105 14.21 23.68 21.77
N GLY A 106 14.06 22.80 20.79
CA GLY A 106 14.85 21.58 20.60
C GLY A 106 14.27 20.35 21.31
N ASN A 107 13.02 20.41 21.79
CA ASN A 107 12.34 19.22 22.31
C ASN A 107 11.89 18.34 21.13
N THR A 108 12.00 17.03 21.29
CA THR A 108 11.65 16.05 20.25
C THR A 108 10.40 15.28 20.64
N THR A 109 9.57 14.92 19.67
CA THR A 109 8.41 14.05 19.84
C THR A 109 8.23 13.15 18.62
N ASN A 110 7.47 12.07 18.77
CA ASN A 110 7.10 11.18 17.68
C ASN A 110 5.58 11.12 17.55
N SER A 111 5.11 11.16 16.31
CA SER A 111 3.74 10.79 15.94
C SER A 111 3.77 9.48 15.17
N THR A 112 2.90 8.53 15.52
CA THR A 112 2.87 7.21 14.87
C THR A 112 1.49 6.87 14.31
N ALA A 113 1.48 5.98 13.31
CA ALA A 113 0.28 5.35 12.76
C ALA A 113 0.59 3.91 12.36
N THR A 114 -0.35 3.01 12.59
CA THR A 114 -0.28 1.62 12.10
C THR A 114 -1.02 1.52 10.77
N SER A 115 -0.39 0.92 9.77
CA SER A 115 -1.00 0.50 8.51
C SER A 115 -1.21 -1.00 8.53
N THR A 116 -2.32 -1.46 7.95
CA THR A 116 -2.61 -2.87 7.70
C THR A 116 -3.15 -3.01 6.30
N HIS A 117 -2.81 -4.08 5.59
CA HIS A 117 -3.36 -4.42 4.28
C HIS A 117 -3.54 -5.94 4.15
N THR A 118 -4.08 -6.41 3.03
CA THR A 118 -4.20 -7.85 2.77
C THR A 118 -3.39 -8.28 1.55
N VAL A 119 -3.25 -9.59 1.35
CA VAL A 119 -2.41 -10.15 0.29
C VAL A 119 -3.20 -11.24 -0.43
N ASP A 120 -3.28 -11.14 -1.75
CA ASP A 120 -3.89 -12.14 -2.63
C ASP A 120 -3.02 -12.41 -3.86
N LEU A 121 -2.14 -13.41 -3.75
CA LEU A 121 -1.15 -13.72 -4.79
C LEU A 121 -1.63 -14.80 -5.77
N VAL A 122 -2.86 -15.31 -5.63
CA VAL A 122 -3.30 -16.50 -6.37
C VAL A 122 -4.74 -16.35 -6.83
N ALA A 123 -4.93 -16.37 -8.14
CA ALA A 123 -6.26 -16.57 -8.72
C ALA A 123 -6.67 -18.04 -8.61
N ASP A 124 -7.92 -18.28 -8.23
CA ASP A 124 -8.49 -19.61 -8.10
C ASP A 124 -8.96 -20.13 -9.46
N ALA A 125 -8.40 -21.28 -9.87
CA ALA A 125 -8.80 -21.93 -11.11
C ALA A 125 -10.20 -22.55 -10.99
N GLY A 126 -11.04 -22.31 -12.01
CA GLY A 126 -12.32 -22.99 -12.16
C GLY A 126 -12.24 -24.29 -12.95
N THR A 127 -13.41 -24.75 -13.39
CA THR A 127 -13.57 -25.92 -14.26
C THR A 127 -14.19 -25.50 -15.58
N VAL A 128 -13.57 -25.92 -16.69
CA VAL A 128 -14.10 -25.77 -18.04
C VAL A 128 -14.45 -27.14 -18.60
N THR A 129 -15.64 -27.25 -19.18
CA THR A 129 -16.09 -28.46 -19.87
C THR A 129 -16.49 -28.11 -21.30
N VAL A 130 -16.33 -29.07 -22.20
CA VAL A 130 -16.84 -29.01 -23.57
C VAL A 130 -17.89 -30.10 -23.69
N ALA A 131 -19.06 -29.76 -24.22
CA ALA A 131 -20.09 -30.75 -24.51
C ALA A 131 -19.67 -31.60 -25.71
N ASP A 132 -20.39 -32.70 -25.93
CA ASP A 132 -20.23 -33.54 -27.12
C ASP A 132 -20.20 -32.70 -28.40
N ILE A 133 -19.29 -33.01 -29.31
CA ILE A 133 -19.20 -32.33 -30.59
C ILE A 133 -20.22 -32.93 -31.54
N THR A 134 -21.26 -32.16 -31.88
CA THR A 134 -22.54 -32.67 -32.45
C THR A 134 -23.33 -33.50 -31.43
N GLU A 135 -24.49 -34.05 -31.82
CA GLU A 135 -25.37 -34.77 -30.88
C GLU A 135 -24.80 -36.11 -30.39
N ASP A 136 -23.83 -36.67 -31.10
CA ASP A 136 -23.30 -38.01 -30.88
C ASP A 136 -21.77 -38.07 -30.71
N ASP A 137 -21.12 -36.92 -30.51
CA ASP A 137 -19.66 -36.75 -30.37
C ASP A 137 -18.87 -37.30 -31.59
N VAL A 138 -19.49 -37.31 -32.77
CA VAL A 138 -18.91 -37.83 -34.00
C VAL A 138 -19.16 -36.86 -35.15
N ILE A 139 -18.09 -36.38 -35.77
CA ILE A 139 -18.18 -35.64 -37.03
C ILE A 139 -18.31 -36.60 -38.21
N ASN A 140 -19.46 -36.57 -38.87
CA ASN A 140 -19.70 -37.29 -40.12
C ASN A 140 -19.38 -36.42 -41.37
N ALA A 141 -19.53 -37.02 -42.56
CA ALA A 141 -19.22 -36.35 -43.82
C ALA A 141 -20.08 -35.11 -44.08
N ALA A 142 -21.35 -35.11 -43.66
CA ALA A 142 -22.24 -33.97 -43.85
C ALA A 142 -21.89 -32.82 -42.88
N GLU A 143 -21.52 -33.12 -41.64
CA GLU A 143 -21.09 -32.12 -40.65
C GLU A 143 -19.73 -31.51 -40.96
N SER A 144 -18.79 -32.31 -41.48
CA SER A 144 -17.41 -31.86 -41.76
C SER A 144 -17.32 -30.68 -42.76
N GLY A 145 -18.37 -30.43 -43.53
CA GLY A 145 -18.46 -29.31 -44.46
C GLY A 145 -19.23 -28.09 -43.92
N GLN A 146 -19.62 -28.09 -42.65
CA GLN A 146 -20.46 -27.07 -42.02
C GLN A 146 -19.76 -26.39 -40.85
N THR A 147 -20.29 -25.24 -40.43
CA THR A 147 -19.91 -24.62 -39.16
C THR A 147 -20.58 -25.38 -38.02
N ILE A 148 -19.78 -25.95 -37.13
CA ILE A 148 -20.26 -26.66 -35.93
C ILE A 148 -20.15 -25.72 -34.73
N ALA A 149 -21.24 -25.60 -33.97
CA ALA A 149 -21.21 -24.91 -32.69
C ALA A 149 -20.50 -25.78 -31.66
N VAL A 150 -19.44 -25.25 -31.05
CA VAL A 150 -18.80 -25.88 -29.90
C VAL A 150 -19.28 -25.15 -28.66
N ILE A 151 -19.93 -25.88 -27.75
CA ILE A 151 -20.53 -25.35 -26.53
C ILE A 151 -19.98 -26.08 -25.31
N GLY A 152 -20.12 -25.45 -24.15
CA GLY A 152 -19.56 -25.97 -22.91
C GLY A 152 -19.98 -25.14 -21.71
N THR A 153 -19.33 -25.39 -20.57
CA THR A 153 -19.50 -24.59 -19.35
C THR A 153 -18.14 -24.16 -18.82
N ALA A 154 -18.08 -23.00 -18.16
CA ALA A 154 -16.93 -22.52 -17.42
C ALA A 154 -17.45 -21.98 -16.09
N ILE A 155 -17.12 -22.65 -14.98
CA ILE A 155 -17.68 -22.34 -13.66
C ILE A 155 -16.66 -22.56 -12.54
N GLY A 156 -16.85 -21.87 -11.40
CA GLY A 156 -16.03 -22.02 -10.19
C GLY A 156 -14.72 -21.24 -10.24
N GLY A 157 -14.02 -21.17 -9.10
CA GLY A 157 -12.86 -20.31 -8.93
C GLY A 157 -13.21 -18.84 -9.21
N ASP A 158 -12.28 -18.12 -9.84
CA ASP A 158 -12.48 -16.72 -10.25
C ASP A 158 -13.15 -16.57 -11.63
N ILE A 159 -13.58 -17.67 -12.25
CA ILE A 159 -14.25 -17.63 -13.54
C ILE A 159 -15.51 -16.76 -13.44
N SER A 160 -15.55 -15.71 -14.25
CA SER A 160 -16.59 -14.70 -14.26
C SER A 160 -17.23 -14.56 -15.65
N GLU A 161 -18.39 -13.90 -15.70
CA GLU A 161 -19.05 -13.60 -16.98
C GLU A 161 -18.12 -12.75 -17.86
N ASN A 162 -18.04 -13.12 -19.15
CA ASN A 162 -17.17 -12.51 -20.16
C ASN A 162 -15.68 -12.85 -20.07
N ASP A 163 -15.28 -13.80 -19.23
CA ASP A 163 -13.95 -14.39 -19.33
C ASP A 163 -13.72 -15.02 -20.70
N VAL A 164 -12.50 -14.86 -21.23
CA VAL A 164 -12.17 -15.29 -22.58
C VAL A 164 -11.99 -16.81 -22.61
N VAL A 165 -12.79 -17.48 -23.42
CA VAL A 165 -12.57 -18.88 -23.79
C VAL A 165 -11.74 -18.93 -25.07
N THR A 166 -10.51 -19.44 -24.97
CA THR A 166 -9.65 -19.68 -26.14
C THR A 166 -9.65 -21.16 -26.49
N MET A 167 -9.89 -21.48 -27.77
CA MET A 167 -9.88 -22.85 -28.28
C MET A 167 -9.01 -22.90 -29.54
N THR A 168 -8.06 -23.83 -29.58
CA THR A 168 -7.22 -24.10 -30.75
C THR A 168 -7.60 -25.46 -31.32
N ILE A 169 -8.13 -25.50 -32.53
CA ILE A 169 -8.50 -26.74 -33.24
C ILE A 169 -7.64 -26.85 -34.51
N ASN A 170 -6.98 -27.99 -34.69
CA ASN A 170 -6.12 -28.25 -35.85
C ASN A 170 -4.92 -27.28 -36.00
N GLY A 171 -4.44 -26.70 -34.88
CA GLY A 171 -3.17 -25.97 -34.83
C GLY A 171 -3.18 -24.54 -35.34
N THR A 172 -4.36 -23.92 -35.47
CA THR A 172 -4.53 -22.46 -35.67
C THR A 172 -5.41 -21.88 -34.58
#